data_AF-A0A170NJJ5-F1
#
_entry.id   AF-A0A170NJJ5-F1
#
_cell.length_a   1.000
_cell.length_b   1.000
_cell.length_c   1.000
_cell.angle_alpha   90.00
_cell.angle_beta   90.00
_cell.angle_gamma   90.00
#
_symmetry.space_group_name_H-M   'P 1'
#
loop_
_entity.id
_entity.type
_entity.pdbx_description
1 polymer ?
#
loop_
_entity_poly.entity_id
_entity_poly.type
_entity_poly.pdbx_seq_one_letter_code
_entity_poly.pdbx_strand_id
1 'polypeptide(L)'
;MSKSYAILPCNGLDKCAGCISKEVAIKLIEVTDSEIICPVLYRAADARYNKIAKEKPLLVIDGCSTRCASKLASEKGLKIAQKINISNEAKANNITISNNLKLEENELNLVNIITNKLIKEETKMETENSFAFPKDIQYEIYKKDKFTFRVPKEGFYFNENDCWVYVVGNRARIGVADYVQHSLSDIIFFEQPSVGSAVEQFDEAGCIESGKAAFEVVCPVSGTITAINENLIESPELINESPYEEGWIAEIELSDFESDKELLYDFDKYFEVLKRKVDEFHV
;
A
#
# COMPACT_ATOMS: atom_id res chain seq x y z
N MET A 1 -2.19 -1.74 4.91
CA MET A 1 -2.43 -2.95 5.73
C MET A 1 -1.31 -3.94 5.46
N SER A 2 -0.80 -4.61 6.50
CA SER A 2 0.20 -5.68 6.38
C SER A 2 -0.26 -6.73 5.36
N LYS A 3 0.63 -7.23 4.50
CA LYS A 3 0.34 -8.21 3.45
C LYS A 3 -0.25 -9.49 4.04
N SER A 4 -1.57 -9.58 3.97
CA SER A 4 -2.35 -10.74 4.40
C SER A 4 -2.31 -11.85 3.36
N TYR A 5 -2.07 -13.10 3.80
CA TYR A 5 -2.05 -14.27 2.91
C TYR A 5 -3.25 -15.18 3.15
N ALA A 6 -3.71 -15.82 2.06
CA ALA A 6 -4.43 -17.08 2.15
C ALA A 6 -3.38 -18.20 2.31
N ILE A 7 -3.28 -18.82 3.48
CA ILE A 7 -2.21 -19.77 3.80
C ILE A 7 -2.72 -21.19 3.63
N LEU A 8 -2.14 -21.95 2.69
CA LEU A 8 -2.40 -23.37 2.50
C LEU A 8 -1.20 -24.20 3.00
N PRO A 9 -1.22 -24.70 4.25
CA PRO A 9 -0.15 -25.53 4.78
C PRO A 9 -0.28 -27.00 4.37
N CYS A 10 0.76 -27.78 4.60
CA CYS A 10 0.71 -29.23 4.59
C CYS A 10 -0.09 -29.74 5.80
N ASN A 11 -0.83 -30.84 5.65
CA ASN A 11 -1.70 -31.38 6.70
C ASN A 11 -0.95 -32.02 7.90
N GLY A 12 0.37 -32.27 7.78
CA GLY A 12 1.21 -32.65 8.92
C GLY A 12 0.88 -33.96 9.63
N LEU A 13 0.33 -34.96 8.92
CA LEU A 13 -0.17 -36.19 9.56
C LEU A 13 0.92 -37.19 9.97
N ASP A 14 1.97 -37.38 9.16
CA ASP A 14 2.93 -38.49 9.32
C ASP A 14 4.39 -38.03 9.43
N LYS A 15 4.66 -36.73 9.33
CA LYS A 15 6.02 -36.17 9.33
C LYS A 15 6.09 -34.87 10.11
N CYS A 16 7.14 -34.74 10.92
CA CYS A 16 7.44 -33.53 11.68
C CYS A 16 7.47 -32.27 10.81
N ALA A 17 8.04 -32.35 9.60
CA ALA A 17 8.07 -31.22 8.67
C ALA A 17 6.67 -30.69 8.28
N GLY A 18 5.66 -31.55 8.30
CA GLY A 18 4.27 -31.10 8.12
C GLY A 18 3.65 -30.51 9.39
N CYS A 19 4.05 -30.96 10.59
CA CYS A 19 3.71 -30.31 11.85
C CYS A 19 4.28 -28.88 11.90
N ILE A 20 5.55 -28.71 11.51
CA ILE A 20 6.20 -27.39 11.37
C ILE A 20 5.43 -26.53 10.36
N SER A 21 5.03 -27.09 9.22
CA SER A 21 4.24 -26.36 8.22
C SER A 21 2.93 -25.81 8.78
N LYS A 22 2.24 -26.58 9.63
CA LYS A 22 1.02 -26.14 10.30
C LYS A 22 1.32 -25.06 11.33
N GLU A 23 2.37 -25.24 12.12
CA GLU A 23 2.75 -24.28 13.17
C GLU A 23 3.15 -22.92 12.60
N VAL A 24 3.92 -22.89 11.50
CA VAL A 24 4.23 -21.65 10.77
C VAL A 24 2.95 -20.94 10.33
N ALA A 25 1.98 -21.68 9.77
CA ALA A 25 0.71 -21.09 9.36
C ALA A 25 -0.07 -20.50 10.55
N ILE A 26 -0.10 -21.19 11.69
CA ILE A 26 -0.75 -20.70 12.92
C ILE A 26 -0.08 -19.41 13.41
N LYS A 27 1.26 -19.39 13.52
CA LYS A 27 1.96 -18.20 13.97
C LYS A 27 1.74 -17.00 13.05
N LEU A 28 1.69 -17.21 11.73
CA LEU A 28 1.43 -16.13 10.79
C LEU A 28 0.03 -15.52 10.97
N ILE A 29 -1.00 -16.33 11.18
CA ILE A 29 -2.37 -15.80 11.40
C ILE A 29 -2.53 -15.15 12.78
N GLU A 30 -1.67 -15.44 13.75
CA GLU A 30 -1.69 -14.78 15.07
C GLU A 30 -1.08 -13.38 15.04
N VAL A 31 -0.18 -13.11 14.09
CA VAL A 31 0.61 -11.87 14.03
C VAL A 31 0.33 -11.01 12.79
N THR A 32 -0.49 -11.50 11.86
CA THR A 32 -0.90 -10.80 10.63
C THR A 32 -2.39 -11.02 10.39
N ASP A 33 -3.01 -10.26 9.48
CA ASP A 33 -4.40 -10.51 9.05
C ASP A 33 -4.56 -11.74 8.13
N SER A 34 -3.55 -12.62 8.05
CA SER A 34 -3.59 -13.81 7.20
C SER A 34 -4.69 -14.78 7.64
N GLU A 35 -5.19 -15.57 6.69
CA GLU A 35 -6.21 -16.60 6.94
C GLU A 35 -5.74 -17.97 6.50
N ILE A 36 -6.06 -18.99 7.29
CA ILE A 36 -5.64 -20.37 7.03
C ILE A 36 -6.68 -21.14 6.21
N ILE A 37 -6.23 -21.79 5.15
CA ILE A 37 -6.99 -22.76 4.37
C ILE A 37 -6.70 -24.15 4.93
N CYS A 38 -7.69 -24.79 5.54
CA CYS A 38 -7.56 -26.17 6.01
C CYS A 38 -7.51 -27.13 4.80
N PRO A 39 -6.41 -27.87 4.57
CA PRO A 39 -6.28 -28.72 3.37
C PRO A 39 -7.29 -29.87 3.33
N VAL A 40 -7.69 -30.39 4.50
CA VAL A 40 -8.67 -31.49 4.61
C VAL A 40 -10.06 -30.98 4.26
N LEU A 41 -10.49 -29.90 4.91
CA LEU A 41 -11.81 -29.32 4.66
C LEU A 41 -11.89 -28.75 3.26
N TYR A 42 -10.81 -28.20 2.71
CA TYR A 42 -10.81 -27.69 1.34
C TYR A 42 -10.96 -28.79 0.27
N ARG A 43 -10.73 -30.06 0.60
CA ARG A 43 -11.11 -31.18 -0.29
C ARG A 43 -12.58 -31.54 -0.21
N ALA A 44 -13.23 -31.26 0.93
CA ALA A 44 -14.61 -31.66 1.20
C ALA A 44 -15.63 -30.52 1.00
N ALA A 45 -15.22 -29.27 1.20
CA ALA A 45 -16.07 -28.08 1.22
C ALA A 45 -15.30 -26.87 0.68
N ASP A 46 -15.51 -26.56 -0.60
CA ASP A 46 -14.67 -25.63 -1.34
C ASP A 46 -15.08 -24.16 -1.17
N ALA A 47 -16.38 -23.90 -0.98
CA ALA A 47 -16.96 -22.56 -1.09
C ALA A 47 -16.30 -21.53 -0.13
N ARG A 48 -16.09 -21.91 1.13
CA ARG A 48 -15.46 -21.04 2.14
C ARG A 48 -14.04 -20.63 1.74
N TYR A 49 -13.23 -21.59 1.33
CA TYR A 49 -11.81 -21.36 1.09
C TYR A 49 -11.54 -20.77 -0.30
N ASN A 50 -12.44 -21.00 -1.27
CA ASN A 50 -12.41 -20.29 -2.54
C ASN A 50 -12.58 -18.79 -2.38
N LYS A 51 -13.38 -18.32 -1.41
CA LYS A 51 -13.51 -16.90 -1.09
C LYS A 51 -12.18 -16.34 -0.58
N ILE A 52 -11.62 -16.97 0.45
CA ILE A 52 -10.33 -16.59 1.06
C ILE A 52 -9.20 -16.55 0.00
N ALA A 53 -9.12 -17.57 -0.86
CA ALA A 53 -8.10 -17.67 -1.90
C ALA A 53 -8.27 -16.66 -3.05
N LYS A 54 -9.42 -16.00 -3.17
CA LYS A 54 -9.65 -14.91 -4.14
C LYS A 54 -9.32 -13.53 -3.55
N GLU A 55 -9.57 -13.36 -2.26
CA GLU A 55 -9.36 -12.08 -1.57
C GLU A 55 -7.89 -11.84 -1.22
N LYS A 56 -7.12 -12.91 -0.99
CA LYS A 56 -5.74 -12.82 -0.50
C LYS A 56 -4.76 -13.60 -1.38
N PRO A 57 -3.51 -13.12 -1.58
CA PRO A 57 -2.48 -13.88 -2.27
C PRO A 57 -2.24 -15.22 -1.58
N LEU A 58 -2.14 -16.29 -2.36
CA LEU A 58 -1.96 -17.64 -1.83
C LEU A 58 -0.49 -17.91 -1.44
N LEU A 59 -0.26 -18.18 -0.16
CA LEU A 59 0.98 -18.74 0.38
C LEU A 59 0.82 -20.25 0.56
N VAL A 60 1.64 -21.04 -0.12
CA VAL A 60 1.66 -22.50 0.05
C VAL A 60 2.86 -22.90 0.89
N ILE A 61 2.63 -23.68 1.96
CA ILE A 61 3.68 -24.22 2.81
C ILE A 61 3.70 -25.73 2.67
N ASP A 62 4.67 -26.27 1.92
CA ASP A 62 4.86 -27.71 1.80
C ASP A 62 5.76 -28.24 2.92
N GLY A 63 5.42 -29.39 3.51
CA GLY A 63 6.28 -30.01 4.53
C GLY A 63 7.53 -30.67 3.94
N CYS A 64 7.39 -31.45 2.87
CA CYS A 64 8.50 -32.18 2.26
C CYS A 64 8.37 -32.31 0.73
N SER A 65 9.18 -33.15 0.11
CA SER A 65 9.27 -33.31 -1.35
C SER A 65 7.99 -33.84 -2.01
N THR A 66 7.07 -34.46 -1.26
CA THR A 66 5.77 -34.89 -1.78
C THR A 66 4.86 -33.73 -2.19
N ARG A 67 5.09 -32.53 -1.63
CA ARG A 67 4.44 -31.28 -2.01
C ARG A 67 2.90 -31.34 -2.02
N CYS A 68 2.32 -31.95 -0.99
CA CYS A 68 0.88 -32.21 -0.93
C CYS A 68 0.03 -30.93 -0.97
N ALA A 69 0.49 -29.84 -0.36
CA ALA A 69 -0.23 -28.57 -0.35
C ALA A 69 -0.19 -27.91 -1.73
N SER A 70 0.98 -27.90 -2.38
CA SER A 70 1.10 -27.41 -3.76
C SER A 70 0.24 -28.20 -4.74
N LYS A 71 0.23 -29.53 -4.63
CA LYS A 71 -0.62 -30.39 -5.48
C LYS A 71 -2.10 -30.05 -5.30
N LEU A 72 -2.55 -29.87 -4.06
CA LEU A 72 -3.92 -29.45 -3.78
C LEU A 72 -4.23 -28.06 -4.37
N ALA A 73 -3.33 -27.09 -4.25
CA ALA A 73 -3.50 -25.78 -4.87
C ALA A 73 -3.68 -25.90 -6.39
N SER A 74 -2.84 -26.71 -7.05
CA SER A 74 -2.96 -26.98 -8.49
C SER A 74 -4.24 -27.73 -8.87
N GLU A 75 -4.64 -28.75 -8.10
CA GLU A 75 -5.90 -29.49 -8.29
C GLU A 75 -7.13 -28.55 -8.23
N LYS A 76 -7.05 -27.51 -7.41
CA LYS A 76 -8.11 -26.49 -7.23
C LYS A 76 -7.96 -25.28 -8.16
N GLY A 77 -6.97 -25.29 -9.06
CA GLY A 77 -6.74 -24.19 -10.01
C GLY A 77 -6.32 -22.87 -9.37
N LEU A 78 -5.73 -22.90 -8.17
CA LEU A 78 -5.31 -21.69 -7.47
C LEU A 78 -3.98 -21.15 -8.00
N LYS A 79 -3.87 -19.83 -8.12
CA LYS A 79 -2.61 -19.14 -8.45
C LYS A 79 -1.76 -18.98 -7.18
N ILE A 80 -0.61 -19.64 -7.15
CA ILE A 80 0.33 -19.56 -6.02
C ILE A 80 1.14 -18.28 -6.12
N ALA A 81 1.02 -17.39 -5.14
CA ALA A 81 1.81 -16.16 -5.06
C ALA A 81 3.19 -16.41 -4.45
N GLN A 82 3.24 -17.24 -3.40
CA GLN A 82 4.48 -17.59 -2.71
C GLN A 82 4.44 -19.04 -2.24
N LYS A 83 5.62 -19.66 -2.19
CA LYS A 83 5.76 -21.06 -1.82
C LYS A 83 6.98 -21.31 -0.95
N ILE A 84 6.80 -22.08 0.12
CA ILE A 84 7.88 -22.54 1.00
C ILE A 84 7.87 -24.06 1.08
N ASN A 85 9.06 -24.64 1.26
CA ASN A 85 9.21 -26.05 1.61
C ASN A 85 10.01 -26.21 2.90
N ILE A 86 9.38 -26.72 3.96
CA ILE A 86 9.99 -26.82 5.29
C ILE A 86 11.28 -27.65 5.27
N SER A 87 11.28 -28.79 4.58
CA SER A 87 12.48 -29.64 4.49
C SER A 87 13.66 -28.94 3.81
N ASN A 88 13.38 -28.04 2.86
CA ASN A 88 14.43 -27.24 2.21
C ASN A 88 14.92 -26.11 3.11
N GLU A 89 14.01 -25.41 3.80
CA GLU A 89 14.37 -24.37 4.77
C GLU A 89 15.20 -24.92 5.93
N ALA A 90 14.88 -26.12 6.41
CA ALA A 90 15.67 -26.80 7.43
C ALA A 90 17.12 -27.03 6.98
N LYS A 91 17.30 -27.54 5.75
CA LYS A 91 18.63 -27.73 5.15
C LYS A 91 19.38 -26.41 4.98
N ALA A 92 18.70 -25.37 4.49
CA ALA A 92 19.30 -24.06 4.27
C ALA A 92 19.78 -23.41 5.59
N ASN A 93 19.10 -23.69 6.70
CA ASN A 93 19.45 -23.17 8.03
C ASN A 93 20.27 -24.16 8.87
N ASN A 94 20.73 -25.28 8.30
CA ASN A 94 21.47 -26.34 8.99
C ASN A 94 20.73 -26.91 10.23
N ILE A 95 19.40 -26.97 10.18
CA ILE A 95 18.56 -27.51 11.26
C ILE A 95 18.16 -28.94 10.92
N THR A 96 18.40 -29.87 11.84
CA THR A 96 17.94 -31.25 11.72
C THR A 96 16.52 -31.37 12.28
N ILE A 97 15.58 -31.81 11.44
CA ILE A 97 14.21 -32.10 11.85
C ILE A 97 14.14 -33.53 12.41
N SER A 98 13.56 -33.70 13.58
CA SER A 98 13.31 -35.00 14.20
C SER A 98 12.25 -35.82 13.44
N ASN A 99 12.20 -37.12 13.72
CA ASN A 99 11.14 -37.99 13.21
C ASN A 99 9.89 -37.99 14.11
N ASN A 100 9.86 -37.16 15.16
CA ASN A 100 8.75 -37.06 16.09
C ASN A 100 7.69 -36.08 15.57
N LEU A 101 6.41 -36.32 15.84
CA LEU A 101 5.33 -35.38 15.49
C LEU A 101 5.26 -34.18 16.44
N LYS A 102 5.79 -34.33 17.66
CA LYS A 102 5.91 -33.22 18.60
C LYS A 102 7.08 -32.33 18.19
N LEU A 103 6.83 -31.02 18.12
CA LEU A 103 7.88 -30.04 17.85
C LEU A 103 8.78 -29.89 19.08
N GLU A 104 10.09 -29.99 18.88
CA GLU A 104 11.10 -29.75 19.89
C GLU A 104 11.80 -28.40 19.61
N GLU A 105 12.86 -28.10 20.34
CA GLU A 105 13.52 -26.80 20.31
C GLU A 105 14.01 -26.42 18.90
N ASN A 106 14.60 -27.37 18.18
CA ASN A 106 15.11 -27.16 16.82
C ASN A 106 13.99 -26.83 15.83
N GLU A 107 12.87 -27.53 15.91
CA GLU A 107 11.72 -27.30 15.04
C GLU A 107 11.02 -25.98 15.37
N LEU A 108 10.86 -25.66 16.65
CA LEU A 108 10.32 -24.36 17.07
C LEU A 108 11.23 -23.20 16.65
N ASN A 109 12.55 -23.40 16.70
CA ASN A 109 13.50 -22.42 16.16
C ASN A 109 13.31 -22.25 14.65
N LEU A 110 13.19 -23.34 13.89
CA LEU A 110 12.91 -23.28 12.45
C LEU A 110 11.58 -22.58 12.14
N VAL A 111 10.52 -22.86 12.91
CA VAL A 111 9.23 -22.14 12.80
C VAL A 111 9.45 -20.64 12.94
N ASN A 112 10.18 -20.20 13.97
CA ASN A 112 10.46 -18.79 14.20
C ASN A 112 11.27 -18.16 13.06
N ILE A 113 12.30 -18.85 12.57
CA ILE A 113 13.13 -18.37 11.45
C ILE A 113 12.26 -18.15 10.21
N ILE A 114 11.43 -19.14 9.85
CA ILE A 114 10.57 -19.05 8.65
C ILE A 114 9.51 -17.98 8.82
N THR A 115 8.87 -17.90 9.99
CA THR A 115 7.84 -16.89 10.28
C THR A 115 8.43 -15.48 10.19
N ASN A 116 9.58 -15.24 10.83
CA ASN A 116 10.27 -13.96 10.77
C ASN A 116 10.76 -13.62 9.37
N LYS A 117 11.20 -14.61 8.58
CA LYS A 117 11.58 -14.42 7.18
C LYS A 117 10.38 -13.93 6.36
N LEU A 118 9.22 -14.57 6.51
CA LEU A 118 8.00 -14.19 5.82
C LEU A 118 7.51 -12.79 6.22
N ILE A 119 7.58 -12.45 7.51
CA ILE A 119 7.23 -11.11 8.03
C ILE A 119 8.24 -10.06 7.54
N LYS A 120 9.55 -10.38 7.54
CA LYS A 120 10.58 -9.45 7.06
C LYS A 120 10.52 -9.23 5.55
N GLU A 121 10.18 -10.25 4.76
CA GLU A 121 9.91 -10.11 3.34
C GLU A 121 8.70 -9.19 3.11
N GLU A 122 7.70 -9.23 3.98
CA GLU A 122 6.59 -8.28 4.04
C GLU A 122 7.06 -6.86 4.40
N THR A 123 7.86 -6.68 5.46
CA THR A 123 8.38 -5.35 5.84
C THR A 123 9.30 -4.76 4.78
N LYS A 124 10.06 -5.61 4.06
CA LYS A 124 10.98 -5.19 2.99
C LYS A 124 10.24 -4.80 1.71
N MET A 125 9.16 -5.50 1.34
CA MET A 125 8.25 -5.02 0.29
C MET A 125 7.59 -3.69 0.69
N GLU A 126 7.19 -3.53 1.95
CA GLU A 126 6.65 -2.26 2.46
C GLU A 126 7.69 -1.14 2.49
N THR A 127 8.97 -1.42 2.78
CA THR A 127 10.04 -0.39 2.77
C THR A 127 10.59 -0.06 1.38
N GLU A 128 10.61 -1.00 0.44
CA GLU A 128 10.92 -0.71 -0.97
C GLU A 128 9.75 0.06 -1.64
N ASN A 129 8.51 -0.16 -1.18
CA ASN A 129 7.33 0.63 -1.57
C ASN A 129 7.01 1.83 -0.64
N SER A 130 7.76 2.06 0.44
CA SER A 130 7.51 3.24 1.27
C SER A 130 8.12 4.44 0.57
N PHE A 131 7.28 5.16 -0.16
CA PHE A 131 7.56 6.52 -0.58
C PHE A 131 7.97 7.31 0.69
N ALA A 132 9.21 7.77 0.76
CA ALA A 132 9.75 8.50 1.90
C ALA A 132 9.15 9.91 1.93
N PHE A 133 7.92 10.01 2.40
CA PHE A 133 7.18 11.25 2.53
C PHE A 133 7.59 12.00 3.81
N PRO A 134 7.72 13.33 3.78
CA PRO A 134 8.16 14.11 4.93
C PRO A 134 7.17 13.97 6.09
N LYS A 135 7.70 13.74 7.30
CA LYS A 135 6.88 13.62 8.52
C LYS A 135 6.72 14.92 9.29
N ASP A 136 7.65 15.86 9.09
CA ASP A 136 7.72 17.14 9.82
C ASP A 136 7.78 18.30 8.81
N ILE A 137 6.67 18.56 8.12
CA ILE A 137 6.60 19.64 7.13
C ILE A 137 6.57 20.99 7.86
N GLN A 138 7.47 21.89 7.46
CA GLN A 138 7.45 23.28 7.90
C GLN A 138 6.57 24.10 6.97
N TYR A 139 5.59 24.80 7.54
CA TYR A 139 4.65 25.62 6.79
C TYR A 139 4.96 27.11 6.93
N GLU A 140 4.79 27.85 5.85
CA GLU A 140 4.47 29.28 5.93
C GLU A 140 2.95 29.44 5.97
N ILE A 141 2.48 30.45 6.73
CA ILE A 141 1.06 30.64 7.00
C ILE A 141 0.61 32.00 6.49
N TYR A 142 -0.47 32.01 5.69
CA TYR A 142 -1.19 33.22 5.33
C TYR A 142 -2.59 33.22 5.96
N LYS A 143 -2.97 34.32 6.61
CA LYS A 143 -4.28 34.44 7.29
C LYS A 143 -5.09 35.55 6.65
N LYS A 144 -6.35 35.24 6.32
CA LYS A 144 -7.35 36.22 5.89
C LYS A 144 -8.66 35.94 6.63
N ASP A 145 -9.15 36.94 7.36
CA ASP A 145 -10.33 36.84 8.23
C ASP A 145 -10.24 35.64 9.21
N LYS A 146 -11.12 34.65 9.04
CA LYS A 146 -11.16 33.42 9.85
C LYS A 146 -10.37 32.26 9.25
N PHE A 147 -9.88 32.39 8.02
CA PHE A 147 -9.21 31.33 7.28
C PHE A 147 -7.69 31.38 7.46
N THR A 148 -7.07 30.21 7.51
CA THR A 148 -5.62 30.03 7.69
C THR A 148 -5.13 29.09 6.61
N PHE A 149 -4.36 29.62 5.66
CA PHE A 149 -3.79 28.87 4.55
C PHE A 149 -2.34 28.51 4.85
N ARG A 150 -2.00 27.23 4.71
CA ARG A 150 -0.67 26.67 4.93
C ARG A 150 -0.01 26.35 3.60
N VAL A 151 1.28 26.64 3.46
CA VAL A 151 2.08 26.22 2.30
C VAL A 151 3.40 25.61 2.79
N PRO A 152 3.75 24.37 2.40
CA PRO A 152 5.06 23.78 2.66
C PRO A 152 6.20 24.68 2.16
N LYS A 153 7.21 24.92 3.00
CA LYS A 153 8.36 25.76 2.63
C LYS A 153 9.32 25.11 1.65
N GLU A 154 9.42 23.78 1.69
CA GLU A 154 10.44 23.03 0.96
C GLU A 154 9.89 21.69 0.48
N GLY A 155 10.46 21.17 -0.62
CA GLY A 155 10.20 19.82 -1.13
C GLY A 155 8.96 19.66 -2.01
N PHE A 156 8.07 20.65 -2.04
CA PHE A 156 6.87 20.65 -2.87
C PHE A 156 7.00 21.63 -4.03
N TYR A 157 6.41 21.23 -5.16
CA TYR A 157 6.10 22.12 -6.27
C TYR A 157 4.59 22.19 -6.46
N PHE A 158 4.11 23.27 -7.04
CA PHE A 158 2.70 23.55 -7.26
C PHE A 158 2.44 23.93 -8.71
N ASN A 159 1.22 23.80 -9.18
CA ASN A 159 0.81 24.38 -10.45
C ASN A 159 -0.23 25.50 -10.26
N GLU A 160 -0.65 26.12 -11.36
CA GLU A 160 -1.64 27.20 -11.33
C GLU A 160 -3.03 26.75 -10.86
N ASN A 161 -3.33 25.47 -11.01
CA ASN A 161 -4.56 24.80 -10.59
C ASN A 161 -4.52 24.35 -9.13
N ASP A 162 -3.57 24.86 -8.31
CA ASP A 162 -3.47 24.54 -6.88
C ASP A 162 -3.30 23.03 -6.59
N CYS A 163 -2.77 22.27 -7.54
CA CYS A 163 -2.31 20.90 -7.32
C CYS A 163 -0.82 20.90 -6.99
N TRP A 164 -0.39 20.04 -6.08
CA TRP A 164 1.00 19.93 -5.66
C TRP A 164 1.62 18.60 -6.08
N VAL A 165 2.95 18.59 -6.19
CA VAL A 165 3.78 17.40 -6.38
C VAL A 165 4.95 17.41 -5.41
N TYR A 166 5.21 16.26 -4.80
CA TYR A 166 6.39 15.99 -3.98
C TYR A 166 7.18 14.84 -4.62
N VAL A 167 8.47 15.06 -4.91
CA VAL A 167 9.29 14.14 -5.70
C VAL A 167 10.33 13.43 -4.84
N VAL A 168 10.43 12.11 -5.01
CA VAL A 168 11.45 11.24 -4.37
C VAL A 168 12.04 10.31 -5.42
N GLY A 169 13.23 10.63 -5.93
CA GLY A 169 13.87 9.86 -6.99
C GLY A 169 13.03 9.89 -8.27
N ASN A 170 12.64 8.72 -8.78
CA ASN A 170 11.79 8.61 -9.98
C ASN A 170 10.28 8.53 -9.67
N ARG A 171 9.88 8.74 -8.41
CA ARG A 171 8.48 8.68 -8.00
C ARG A 171 8.04 10.03 -7.48
N ALA A 172 6.76 10.32 -7.61
CA ALA A 172 6.15 11.49 -7.03
C ALA A 172 4.83 11.14 -6.36
N ARG A 173 4.46 11.91 -5.34
CA ARG A 173 3.08 11.97 -4.86
C ARG A 173 2.47 13.30 -5.25
N ILE A 174 1.18 13.27 -5.54
CA ILE A 174 0.41 14.45 -5.92
C ILE A 174 -0.78 14.63 -4.99
N GLY A 175 -1.31 15.85 -4.93
CA GLY A 175 -2.51 16.19 -4.18
C GLY A 175 -2.96 17.62 -4.46
N VAL A 176 -3.88 18.12 -3.65
CA VAL A 176 -4.39 19.50 -3.75
C VAL A 176 -3.88 20.38 -2.60
N ALA A 177 -3.65 21.65 -2.87
CA ALA A 177 -3.18 22.60 -1.88
C ALA A 177 -4.27 22.96 -0.86
N ASP A 178 -3.86 23.47 0.31
CA ASP A 178 -4.75 23.90 1.40
C ASP A 178 -5.76 24.98 0.96
N TYR A 179 -5.44 25.71 -0.11
CA TYR A 179 -6.36 26.65 -0.76
C TYR A 179 -7.61 25.97 -1.34
N VAL A 180 -7.45 24.81 -1.98
CA VAL A 180 -8.54 24.06 -2.63
C VAL A 180 -9.53 23.56 -1.58
N GLN A 181 -9.04 22.94 -0.51
CA GLN A 181 -9.92 22.41 0.54
C GLN A 181 -10.73 23.54 1.21
N HIS A 182 -10.13 24.71 1.44
CA HIS A 182 -10.86 25.87 1.96
C HIS A 182 -11.93 26.39 1.01
N SER A 183 -11.67 26.34 -0.30
CA SER A 183 -12.61 26.77 -1.33
C SER A 183 -13.79 25.81 -1.49
N LEU A 184 -13.56 24.51 -1.29
CA LEU A 184 -14.59 23.47 -1.38
C LEU A 184 -15.40 23.29 -0.09
N SER A 185 -14.88 23.71 1.07
CA SER A 185 -15.38 23.33 2.40
C SER A 185 -15.34 21.82 2.62
N ASP A 186 -16.37 21.20 3.19
CA ASP A 186 -16.32 19.79 3.60
C ASP A 186 -16.30 18.86 2.37
N ILE A 187 -15.18 18.21 2.13
CA ILE A 187 -15.01 17.24 1.04
C ILE A 187 -15.64 15.92 1.50
N ILE A 188 -16.58 15.42 0.71
CA ILE A 188 -17.42 14.26 1.06
C ILE A 188 -17.30 13.10 0.07
N PHE A 189 -16.59 13.32 -1.04
CA PHE A 189 -16.41 12.31 -2.08
C PHE A 189 -15.07 12.50 -2.79
N PHE A 190 -14.45 11.38 -3.14
CA PHE A 190 -13.24 11.31 -3.94
C PHE A 190 -13.43 10.26 -5.02
N GLU A 191 -13.26 10.68 -6.28
CA GLU A 191 -13.16 9.80 -7.44
C GLU A 191 -11.68 9.54 -7.74
N GLN A 192 -11.26 8.31 -7.50
CA GLN A 192 -9.87 7.90 -7.70
C GLN A 192 -9.52 7.69 -9.18
N PRO A 193 -8.27 7.99 -9.59
CA PRO A 193 -7.81 7.63 -10.92
C PRO A 193 -7.50 6.12 -11.01
N SER A 194 -7.29 5.63 -12.23
CA SER A 194 -6.96 4.22 -12.48
C SER A 194 -5.46 3.95 -12.31
N VAL A 195 -5.10 3.04 -11.41
CA VAL A 195 -3.72 2.55 -11.27
C VAL A 195 -3.29 1.81 -12.55
N GLY A 196 -2.08 2.14 -13.03
CA GLY A 196 -1.49 1.63 -14.26
C GLY A 196 -1.74 2.50 -15.49
N SER A 197 -2.55 3.55 -15.39
CA SER A 197 -2.77 4.51 -16.48
C SER A 197 -1.57 5.42 -16.68
N ALA A 198 -1.25 5.70 -17.95
CA ALA A 198 -0.35 6.79 -18.32
C ALA A 198 -1.11 8.11 -18.30
N VAL A 199 -0.45 9.17 -17.83
CA VAL A 199 -0.98 10.54 -17.71
C VAL A 199 0.07 11.53 -18.17
N GLU A 200 -0.34 12.55 -18.93
CA GLU A 200 0.48 13.70 -19.26
C GLU A 200 0.28 14.83 -18.24
N GLN A 201 1.18 15.81 -18.22
CA GLN A 201 1.03 17.00 -17.40
C GLN A 201 -0.30 17.70 -17.74
N PHE A 202 -1.07 17.97 -16.70
CA PHE A 202 -2.42 18.54 -16.68
C PHE A 202 -3.56 17.63 -17.14
N ASP A 203 -3.30 16.34 -17.39
CA ASP A 203 -4.37 15.36 -17.53
C ASP A 203 -5.14 15.15 -16.22
N GLU A 204 -6.35 14.61 -16.31
CA GLU A 204 -7.19 14.28 -15.16
C GLU A 204 -6.54 13.20 -14.27
N ALA A 205 -6.47 13.49 -12.97
CA ALA A 205 -5.89 12.66 -11.92
C ALA A 205 -6.91 12.30 -10.82
N GLY A 206 -8.20 12.40 -11.14
CA GLY A 206 -9.32 12.18 -10.23
C GLY A 206 -10.14 13.44 -9.99
N CYS A 207 -11.17 13.31 -9.15
CA CYS A 207 -12.08 14.41 -8.80
C CYS A 207 -12.37 14.39 -7.30
N ILE A 208 -12.49 15.56 -6.68
CA ILE A 208 -12.95 15.70 -5.29
C ILE A 208 -14.22 16.53 -5.27
N GLU A 209 -15.19 16.13 -4.44
CA GLU A 209 -16.47 16.84 -4.34
C GLU A 209 -16.82 17.19 -2.90
N SER A 210 -17.40 18.37 -2.75
CA SER A 210 -18.09 18.81 -1.54
C SER A 210 -19.59 18.87 -1.78
N GLY A 211 -20.34 19.18 -0.73
CA GLY A 211 -21.78 19.49 -0.87
C GLY A 211 -22.10 20.72 -1.72
N LYS A 212 -21.09 21.46 -2.23
CA LYS A 212 -21.26 22.71 -2.98
C LYS A 212 -20.69 22.67 -4.40
N ALA A 213 -19.58 21.97 -4.60
CA ALA A 213 -18.84 22.00 -5.85
C ALA A 213 -18.00 20.72 -6.03
N ALA A 214 -17.66 20.45 -7.29
CA ALA A 214 -16.65 19.47 -7.66
C ALA A 214 -15.37 20.19 -8.11
N PHE A 215 -14.23 19.54 -7.92
CA PHE A 215 -12.93 20.02 -8.33
C PHE A 215 -12.19 18.89 -9.04
N GLU A 216 -11.88 19.13 -10.30
CA GLU A 216 -11.07 18.23 -11.13
C GLU A 216 -9.60 18.36 -10.72
N VAL A 217 -9.01 17.26 -10.28
CA VAL A 217 -7.62 17.22 -9.86
C VAL A 217 -6.78 16.94 -11.10
N VAL A 218 -5.91 17.87 -11.47
CA VAL A 218 -5.04 17.71 -12.64
C VAL A 218 -3.65 17.21 -12.23
N CYS A 219 -3.06 16.34 -13.03
CA CYS A 219 -1.72 15.81 -12.84
C CYS A 219 -0.68 16.93 -12.99
N PRO A 220 0.11 17.27 -11.96
CA PRO A 220 1.17 18.27 -12.07
C PRO A 220 2.39 17.79 -12.88
N VAL A 221 2.50 16.50 -13.17
CA VAL A 221 3.63 15.85 -13.83
C VAL A 221 3.16 14.71 -14.73
N SER A 222 3.95 14.39 -15.74
CA SER A 222 3.74 13.29 -16.67
C SER A 222 4.32 11.98 -16.11
N GLY A 223 3.63 10.86 -16.34
CA GLY A 223 4.09 9.56 -15.87
C GLY A 223 3.04 8.45 -15.90
N THR A 224 3.25 7.44 -15.06
CA THR A 224 2.30 6.32 -14.87
C THR A 224 1.82 6.29 -13.42
N ILE A 225 0.51 6.18 -13.21
CA ILE A 225 -0.08 6.06 -11.88
C ILE A 225 0.29 4.69 -11.29
N THR A 226 1.06 4.66 -10.20
CA THR A 226 1.50 3.41 -9.56
C THR A 226 0.70 3.05 -8.32
N ALA A 227 0.10 4.04 -7.66
CA ALA A 227 -0.76 3.84 -6.49
C ALA A 227 -1.76 4.98 -6.32
N ILE A 228 -2.81 4.72 -5.55
CA ILE A 228 -3.80 5.70 -5.09
C ILE A 228 -3.89 5.64 -3.56
N ASN A 229 -4.34 6.72 -2.94
CA ASN A 229 -4.61 6.73 -1.51
C ASN A 229 -5.99 6.14 -1.22
N GLU A 230 -6.02 4.82 -0.99
CA GLU A 230 -7.26 4.08 -0.71
C GLU A 230 -8.02 4.61 0.51
N ASN A 231 -7.35 5.26 1.46
CA ASN A 231 -8.00 5.85 2.64
C ASN A 231 -9.00 6.95 2.26
N LEU A 232 -8.77 7.67 1.16
CA LEU A 232 -9.65 8.75 0.71
C LEU A 232 -11.01 8.25 0.19
N ILE A 233 -11.12 6.95 -0.12
CA ILE A 233 -12.39 6.35 -0.55
C ILE A 233 -13.38 6.28 0.61
N GLU A 234 -12.88 5.94 1.82
CA GLU A 234 -13.70 5.84 3.03
C GLU A 234 -13.69 7.14 3.85
N SER A 235 -12.61 7.93 3.77
CA SER A 235 -12.38 9.15 4.53
C SER A 235 -11.86 10.31 3.64
N PRO A 236 -12.67 10.83 2.72
CA PRO A 236 -12.27 11.95 1.84
C PRO A 236 -11.94 13.24 2.61
N GLU A 237 -12.46 13.41 3.83
CA GLU A 237 -12.18 14.54 4.73
C GLU A 237 -10.70 14.66 5.12
N LEU A 238 -9.88 13.62 4.93
CA LEU A 238 -8.43 13.69 5.14
C LEU A 238 -7.76 14.78 4.27
N ILE A 239 -8.36 15.12 3.13
CA ILE A 239 -7.89 16.22 2.27
C ILE A 239 -8.10 17.57 2.97
N ASN A 240 -9.18 17.73 3.74
CA ASN A 240 -9.40 18.93 4.55
C ASN A 240 -8.41 19.00 5.73
N GLU A 241 -8.19 17.88 6.41
CA GLU A 241 -7.41 17.82 7.65
C GLU A 241 -5.90 17.95 7.39
N SER A 242 -5.40 17.18 6.41
CA SER A 242 -3.97 16.99 6.14
C SER A 242 -3.68 16.99 4.63
N PRO A 243 -3.92 18.11 3.91
CA PRO A 243 -3.79 18.18 2.45
C PRO A 243 -2.39 17.85 1.92
N TYR A 244 -1.38 18.00 2.76
CA TYR A 244 0.02 17.81 2.39
C TYR A 244 0.64 16.55 2.96
N GLU A 245 -0.03 15.80 3.83
CA GLU A 245 0.49 14.55 4.41
C GLU A 245 -0.44 13.38 4.12
N GLU A 246 -1.54 13.24 4.85
CA GLU A 246 -2.45 12.08 4.71
C GLU A 246 -3.44 12.24 3.55
N GLY A 247 -3.60 13.46 3.02
CA GLY A 247 -4.48 13.82 1.91
C GLY A 247 -3.86 13.74 0.51
N TRP A 248 -2.74 13.04 0.33
CA TRP A 248 -2.18 12.76 -1.00
C TRP A 248 -3.16 11.91 -1.82
N ILE A 249 -3.19 12.10 -3.14
CA ILE A 249 -4.21 11.54 -4.05
C ILE A 249 -3.67 10.30 -4.78
N ALA A 250 -2.52 10.45 -5.45
CA ALA A 250 -1.91 9.40 -6.25
C ALA A 250 -0.38 9.43 -6.16
N GLU A 251 0.23 8.27 -6.43
CA GLU A 251 1.66 8.12 -6.66
C GLU A 251 1.91 7.90 -8.16
N ILE A 252 2.90 8.60 -8.70
CA ILE A 252 3.26 8.61 -10.11
C ILE A 252 4.71 8.14 -10.24
N GLU A 253 4.96 7.19 -11.13
CA GLU A 253 6.30 6.96 -11.68
C GLU A 253 6.54 7.96 -12.82
N LEU A 254 7.53 8.84 -12.63
CA LEU A 254 7.78 10.00 -13.48
C LEU A 254 8.35 9.58 -14.83
N SER A 255 7.88 10.21 -15.92
CA SER A 255 8.44 9.99 -17.26
C SER A 255 9.51 11.02 -17.62
N ASP A 256 9.29 12.31 -17.35
CA ASP A 256 10.23 13.40 -17.65
C ASP A 256 10.02 14.63 -16.75
N PHE A 257 10.42 14.51 -15.49
CA PHE A 257 10.20 15.58 -14.51
C PHE A 257 10.91 16.90 -14.83
N GLU A 258 12.10 16.86 -15.46
CA GLU A 258 12.83 18.09 -15.75
C GLU A 258 12.11 18.96 -16.79
N SER A 259 11.43 18.33 -17.77
CA SER A 259 10.56 19.06 -18.70
C SER A 259 9.32 19.61 -17.99
N ASP A 260 8.63 18.79 -17.21
CA ASP A 260 7.38 19.18 -16.53
C ASP A 260 7.61 20.34 -15.53
N LYS A 261 8.80 20.37 -14.91
CA LYS A 261 9.16 21.35 -13.88
C LYS A 261 9.11 22.80 -14.35
N GLU A 262 9.25 23.06 -15.65
CA GLU A 262 9.19 24.43 -16.20
C GLU A 262 7.85 25.13 -15.95
N LEU A 263 6.77 24.35 -15.86
CA LEU A 263 5.40 24.84 -15.63
C LEU A 263 4.98 24.78 -14.16
N LEU A 264 5.88 24.36 -13.27
CA LEU A 264 5.65 24.29 -11.84
C LEU A 264 6.20 25.51 -11.10
N TYR A 265 5.60 25.78 -9.95
CA TYR A 265 5.95 26.85 -9.04
C TYR A 265 6.61 26.26 -7.81
N ASP A 266 7.72 26.85 -7.40
CA ASP A 266 8.29 26.61 -6.08
C ASP A 266 7.46 27.32 -5.00
N PHE A 267 7.89 27.16 -3.74
CA PHE A 267 7.27 27.79 -2.59
C PHE A 267 7.09 29.31 -2.77
N ASP A 268 8.16 30.03 -3.11
CA ASP A 268 8.14 31.49 -3.15
C ASP A 268 7.11 32.00 -4.19
N LYS A 269 7.12 31.40 -5.38
CA LYS A 269 6.18 31.78 -6.44
C LYS A 269 4.75 31.39 -6.09
N TYR A 270 4.51 30.17 -5.59
CA TYR A 270 3.16 29.73 -5.24
C TYR A 270 2.58 30.53 -4.08
N PHE A 271 3.39 30.88 -3.08
CA PHE A 271 2.93 31.64 -1.93
C PHE A 271 2.44 33.05 -2.30
N GLU A 272 3.09 33.72 -3.25
CA GLU A 272 2.61 34.99 -3.80
C GLU A 272 1.33 34.82 -4.63
N VAL A 273 1.22 33.76 -5.43
CA VAL A 273 -0.01 33.43 -6.17
C VAL A 273 -1.17 33.17 -5.20
N LEU A 274 -0.93 32.41 -4.13
CA LEU A 274 -1.90 32.13 -3.09
C LEU A 274 -2.41 33.41 -2.45
N LYS A 275 -1.52 34.29 -1.99
CA LYS A 275 -1.91 35.57 -1.37
C LYS A 275 -2.80 36.37 -2.30
N ARG A 276 -2.42 36.49 -3.56
CA ARG A 276 -3.20 37.20 -4.58
C ARG A 276 -4.59 36.57 -4.75
N LYS A 277 -4.67 35.25 -4.91
CA LYS A 277 -5.95 34.51 -5.03
C LYS A 277 -6.82 34.73 -3.81
N VAL A 278 -6.25 34.58 -2.61
CA VAL A 278 -6.95 34.76 -1.33
C VAL A 278 -7.42 36.19 -1.15
N ASP A 279 -6.64 37.19 -1.58
CA ASP A 279 -7.01 38.61 -1.47
C ASP A 279 -8.10 39.01 -2.45
N GLU A 280 -8.03 38.52 -3.70
CA GLU A 280 -9.01 38.77 -4.76
C GLU A 280 -10.34 38.04 -4.52
N PHE A 281 -10.32 36.79 -4.03
CA PHE A 281 -11.53 36.02 -3.73
C PHE A 281 -12.04 36.28 -2.31
N HIS A 282 -13.35 36.45 -2.19
CA HIS A 282 -14.04 36.45 -0.90
C HIS A 282 -14.43 35.00 -0.61
N VAL A 283 -13.59 34.30 0.19
CA VAL A 283 -13.87 32.95 0.71
C VAL A 283 -14.92 33.01 1.82
#